data_AF-A0A1P8FKH6-F1
#
_entry.id   AF-A0A1P8FKH6-F1
#
_cell.length_a   1.000
_cell.length_b   1.000
_cell.length_c   1.000
_cell.angle_alpha   90.00
_cell.angle_beta   90.00
_cell.angle_gamma   90.00
#
_symmetry.space_group_name_H-M   'P 1'
#
loop_
_entity.id
_entity.type
_entity.pdbx_description
1 polymer ?
#
loop_
_entity_poly.entity_id
_entity_poly.type
_entity_poly.pdbx_seq_one_letter_code
_entity_poly.pdbx_strand_id
1 'polypeptide(L)'
;MPRIHWKSSLLGLVLAFAGSAQAAFHLFEIVEVYSNASGTVQYIEMLTTSSGQTQLAGHQMSATNGTTTNTYTITTNLGGDTANRRVLFATAGFAALGLVTPDYILPNRFLFTTNGTVNFVGVDTFTYGVLPTNGTDALNRTFTAHVVTTGPGSPTNYAGTTGAMSLPAVAPAPDYNGNYKGDLLWSNTDGRAAIWLMNGLAPASTQEIIGAASGWSVVLSADFDGDGKNDLVWQHTDGRIAIYLMDGTTPALTAQILNAGGGWSAVHAPDLNGDGKADLVFHNVDGSVAVWTMNGAAMTAGSTIIGPGTGWSVIHTGDFDGDGKGDLLWRHTDGRHAIWLMNGTSFTSTAQILNAGSWTATHTPDLNGDGKADLVWQHTDGTIAVWLMNGAVMSSGTGLLPAGTGWNVTRVGDFNGDGKADLFFLHADGRAAIYLMNGLTPTSTQQILNAGGGWSAKRLTDLNGDGKADIVWENIDGSVALWLMNGTTMTSGAGLLGTGTGWSVSGVSQRGQ
;
A
#
# COMPACT_ATOMS: atom_id res chain seq x y z
N MET A 1 9.97 -77.09 76.02
CA MET A 1 9.18 -77.21 74.77
C MET A 1 7.71 -77.28 75.15
N PRO A 2 6.74 -76.70 74.40
CA PRO A 2 6.83 -75.79 73.25
C PRO A 2 6.28 -74.37 73.56
N ARG A 3 6.69 -73.35 72.80
CA ARG A 3 6.16 -71.97 72.87
C ARG A 3 5.37 -71.63 71.60
N ILE A 4 4.14 -71.19 71.81
CA ILE A 4 3.21 -70.63 70.83
C ILE A 4 3.58 -69.17 70.59
N HIS A 5 3.58 -68.70 69.34
CA HIS A 5 3.58 -67.27 69.04
C HIS A 5 2.60 -66.91 67.91
N TRP A 6 1.85 -65.85 68.17
CA TRP A 6 0.76 -65.28 67.39
C TRP A 6 1.25 -64.36 66.26
N LYS A 7 0.38 -64.21 65.25
CA LYS A 7 0.53 -63.42 64.01
C LYS A 7 0.57 -61.91 64.23
N SER A 8 1.20 -61.19 63.30
CA SER A 8 0.81 -59.85 62.88
C SER A 8 1.12 -59.65 61.40
N SER A 9 0.17 -59.06 60.67
CA SER A 9 0.21 -58.81 59.23
C SER A 9 0.50 -57.33 58.99
N LEU A 10 1.35 -56.99 58.02
CA LEU A 10 1.62 -55.61 57.61
C LEU A 10 1.08 -55.36 56.19
N LEU A 11 0.32 -54.29 56.04
CA LEU A 11 -0.26 -53.76 54.81
C LEU A 11 0.79 -52.92 54.06
N GLY A 12 1.07 -53.23 52.79
CA GLY A 12 2.01 -52.50 51.95
C GLY A 12 1.32 -51.39 51.14
N LEU A 13 1.74 -50.14 51.35
CA LEU A 13 1.32 -48.94 50.62
C LEU A 13 2.14 -48.84 49.32
N VAL A 14 1.47 -48.85 48.16
CA VAL A 14 2.09 -48.61 46.85
C VAL A 14 2.03 -47.11 46.54
N LEU A 15 3.17 -46.43 46.62
CA LEU A 15 3.33 -45.08 46.05
C LEU A 15 3.75 -45.23 44.57
N ALA A 16 2.92 -44.72 43.67
CA ALA A 16 3.26 -44.55 42.27
C ALA A 16 4.29 -43.41 42.13
N PHE A 17 5.45 -43.71 41.57
CA PHE A 17 6.38 -42.69 41.10
C PHE A 17 5.84 -42.07 39.82
N ALA A 18 5.39 -40.81 39.89
CA ALA A 18 5.23 -39.98 38.72
C ALA A 18 6.61 -39.77 38.09
N GLY A 19 6.73 -40.04 36.79
CA GLY A 19 7.94 -39.78 36.02
C GLY A 19 8.37 -38.33 36.16
N SER A 20 9.66 -38.13 36.40
CA SER A 20 10.34 -36.85 36.45
C SER A 20 10.03 -35.99 35.21
N ALA A 21 9.65 -34.74 35.44
CA ALA A 21 9.59 -33.69 34.44
C ALA A 21 10.94 -33.58 33.73
N GLN A 22 10.93 -33.80 32.42
CA GLN A 22 12.10 -33.59 31.58
C GLN A 22 12.13 -32.10 31.21
N ALA A 23 12.94 -31.30 31.91
CA ALA A 23 13.28 -29.96 31.45
C ALA A 23 14.18 -30.12 30.21
N ALA A 24 13.58 -30.26 29.04
CA ALA A 24 14.30 -30.09 27.78
C ALA A 24 14.52 -28.58 27.62
N PHE A 25 15.75 -28.12 27.85
CA PHE A 25 16.12 -26.75 27.51
C PHE A 25 16.25 -26.65 26.00
N HIS A 26 15.34 -25.90 25.38
CA HIS A 26 15.43 -25.58 23.98
C HIS A 26 16.54 -24.54 23.72
N LEU A 27 17.16 -24.61 22.54
CA LEU A 27 18.24 -23.73 22.10
C LEU A 27 17.84 -22.97 20.83
N PHE A 28 16.57 -22.59 20.75
CA PHE A 28 16.05 -21.75 19.67
C PHE A 28 16.34 -20.29 19.99
N GLU A 29 16.69 -19.53 18.95
CA GLU A 29 16.78 -18.09 18.99
C GLU A 29 15.80 -17.49 17.98
N ILE A 30 15.07 -16.46 18.37
CA ILE A 30 14.26 -15.63 17.46
C ILE A 30 15.23 -14.84 16.57
N VAL A 31 15.23 -15.07 15.27
CA VAL A 31 16.20 -14.47 14.35
C VAL A 31 15.57 -13.44 13.42
N GLU A 32 14.25 -13.46 13.25
CA GLU A 32 13.56 -12.51 12.40
C GLU A 32 12.15 -12.23 12.92
N VAL A 33 11.74 -10.95 12.89
CA VAL A 33 10.43 -10.51 13.33
C VAL A 33 9.90 -9.46 12.37
N TYR A 34 8.66 -9.66 11.89
CA TYR A 34 8.01 -8.81 10.90
C TYR A 34 6.55 -8.56 11.22
N SER A 35 6.04 -7.38 10.88
CA SER A 35 4.62 -7.07 10.87
C SER A 35 4.31 -6.08 9.74
N ASN A 36 3.24 -6.29 8.98
CA ASN A 36 2.59 -5.15 8.33
C ASN A 36 1.92 -4.28 9.39
N ALA A 37 1.60 -3.04 9.07
CA ALA A 37 1.12 -2.12 10.11
C ALA A 37 -0.28 -2.45 10.64
N SER A 38 -1.15 -3.06 9.83
CA SER A 38 -2.45 -3.56 10.32
C SER A 38 -2.31 -4.75 11.28
N GLY A 39 -1.15 -5.41 11.33
CA GLY A 39 -0.86 -6.61 12.12
C GLY A 39 -1.56 -7.87 11.62
N THR A 40 -2.07 -7.85 10.39
CA THR A 40 -2.74 -8.99 9.76
C THR A 40 -1.77 -9.94 9.07
N VAL A 41 -0.63 -9.42 8.61
CA VAL A 41 0.52 -10.18 8.09
C VAL A 41 1.65 -10.00 9.08
N GLN A 42 1.94 -11.03 9.87
CA GLN A 42 3.05 -11.02 10.82
C GLN A 42 3.75 -12.36 10.77
N TYR A 43 5.05 -12.36 11.04
CA TYR A 43 5.76 -13.59 11.33
C TYR A 43 6.87 -13.41 12.36
N ILE A 44 7.19 -14.52 13.00
CA ILE A 44 8.31 -14.70 13.91
C ILE A 44 9.05 -15.92 13.41
N GLU A 45 10.34 -15.78 13.20
CA GLU A 45 11.19 -16.87 12.78
C GLU A 45 12.19 -17.22 13.87
N MET A 46 12.28 -18.52 14.17
CA MET A 46 13.26 -19.04 15.13
C MET A 46 14.28 -19.93 14.41
N LEU A 47 15.54 -19.89 14.84
CA LEU A 47 16.63 -20.73 14.36
C LEU A 47 17.22 -21.52 15.54
N THR A 48 17.62 -22.77 15.30
CA THR A 48 18.54 -23.48 16.19
C THR A 48 19.64 -24.17 15.40
N THR A 49 20.85 -24.21 15.96
CA THR A 49 21.97 -25.01 15.43
C THR A 49 22.04 -26.39 16.08
N SER A 50 21.22 -26.65 17.10
CA SER A 50 21.24 -27.89 17.87
C SER A 50 20.25 -28.93 17.34
N SER A 51 20.68 -30.18 17.30
CA SER A 51 19.82 -31.33 16.98
C SER A 51 18.86 -31.68 18.11
N GLY A 52 17.79 -32.41 17.78
CA GLY A 52 16.87 -33.03 18.76
C GLY A 52 15.90 -32.09 19.48
N GLN A 53 15.74 -30.85 19.02
CA GLN A 53 14.90 -29.81 19.63
C GLN A 53 13.41 -29.93 19.22
N THR A 54 12.87 -31.14 19.18
CA THR A 54 11.58 -31.41 18.51
C THR A 54 10.34 -31.26 19.41
N GLN A 55 10.52 -31.32 20.74
CA GLN A 55 9.42 -31.40 21.71
C GLN A 55 8.82 -30.02 22.05
N LEU A 56 8.29 -29.33 21.03
CA LEU A 56 7.73 -27.98 21.20
C LEU A 56 6.28 -27.95 21.72
N ALA A 57 5.50 -29.02 21.56
CA ALA A 57 4.10 -29.04 21.98
C ALA A 57 3.94 -28.70 23.47
N GLY A 58 3.04 -27.77 23.79
CA GLY A 58 2.81 -27.26 25.14
C GLY A 58 3.65 -26.05 25.52
N HIS A 59 4.71 -25.72 24.77
CA HIS A 59 5.42 -24.46 24.96
C HIS A 59 4.59 -23.27 24.48
N GLN A 60 4.93 -22.09 24.97
CA GLN A 60 4.23 -20.86 24.65
C GLN A 60 5.14 -19.86 23.96
N MET A 61 4.58 -19.19 22.97
CA MET A 61 5.10 -17.94 22.44
C MET A 61 4.22 -16.80 22.97
N SER A 62 4.83 -15.71 23.39
CA SER A 62 4.10 -14.52 23.82
C SER A 62 4.70 -13.26 23.23
N ALA A 63 3.86 -12.25 23.01
CA ALA A 63 4.27 -10.91 22.68
C ALA A 63 3.70 -9.95 23.73
N THR A 64 4.53 -9.06 24.28
CA THR A 64 4.14 -8.12 25.33
C THR A 64 4.48 -6.69 24.93
N ASN A 65 3.59 -5.74 25.22
CA ASN A 65 3.84 -4.30 25.20
C ASN A 65 3.24 -3.70 26.48
N GLY A 66 4.10 -3.23 27.37
CA GLY A 66 3.70 -2.73 28.69
C GLY A 66 2.96 -3.81 29.50
N THR A 67 1.68 -3.58 29.77
CA THR A 67 0.81 -4.51 30.53
C THR A 67 0.01 -5.47 29.65
N THR A 68 0.05 -5.31 28.33
CA THR A 68 -0.72 -6.13 27.39
C THR A 68 0.14 -7.29 26.90
N THR A 69 -0.36 -8.52 27.01
CA THR A 69 0.34 -9.72 26.54
C THR A 69 -0.58 -10.59 25.68
N ASN A 70 -0.14 -10.89 24.47
CA ASN A 70 -0.71 -11.91 23.60
C ASN A 70 0.03 -13.23 23.82
N THR A 71 -0.68 -14.36 23.79
CA THR A 71 -0.08 -15.68 24.02
C THR A 71 -0.60 -16.70 23.02
N TYR A 72 0.30 -17.54 22.53
CA TYR A 72 0.05 -18.65 21.63
C TYR A 72 0.67 -19.92 22.22
N THR A 73 -0.10 -21.02 22.24
CA THR A 73 0.40 -22.32 22.72
C THR A 73 0.65 -23.23 21.53
N ILE A 74 1.86 -23.77 21.44
CA ILE A 74 2.26 -24.69 20.38
C ILE A 74 1.54 -26.02 20.58
N THR A 75 0.85 -26.51 19.55
CA THR A 75 0.00 -27.70 19.66
C THR A 75 0.66 -28.98 19.18
N THR A 76 1.73 -28.90 18.38
CA THR A 76 2.39 -30.05 17.75
C THR A 76 3.91 -29.96 17.86
N ASN A 77 4.56 -31.12 17.92
CA ASN A 77 6.01 -31.26 17.86
C ASN A 77 6.52 -31.17 16.42
N LEU A 78 7.79 -30.78 16.26
CA LEU A 78 8.46 -30.81 14.96
C LEU A 78 8.83 -32.25 14.57
N GLY A 79 8.77 -32.56 13.28
CA GLY A 79 9.11 -33.87 12.74
C GLY A 79 10.50 -33.88 12.10
N GLY A 80 11.48 -34.54 12.72
CA GLY A 80 12.82 -34.70 12.15
C GLY A 80 13.92 -34.02 12.97
N ASP A 81 15.10 -33.84 12.38
CA ASP A 81 16.21 -33.16 13.06
C ASP A 81 16.09 -31.64 12.98
N THR A 82 16.54 -30.94 14.00
CA THR A 82 16.44 -29.48 14.15
C THR A 82 17.73 -28.74 13.90
N ALA A 83 18.87 -29.42 13.71
CA ALA A 83 20.14 -28.75 13.48
C ALA A 83 20.11 -27.87 12.24
N ASN A 84 20.41 -26.58 12.43
CA ASN A 84 20.41 -25.53 11.42
C ASN A 84 19.05 -25.36 10.72
N ARG A 85 17.95 -25.64 11.44
CA ARG A 85 16.59 -25.46 10.93
C ARG A 85 15.97 -24.19 11.48
N ARG A 86 15.18 -23.55 10.62
CA ARG A 86 14.31 -22.43 10.98
C ARG A 86 12.91 -22.95 11.29
N VAL A 87 12.12 -22.20 12.05
CA VAL A 87 10.73 -22.51 12.37
C VAL A 87 9.93 -21.22 12.23
N LEU A 88 8.90 -21.25 11.39
CA LEU A 88 8.12 -20.08 11.02
C LEU A 88 6.76 -20.09 11.72
N PHE A 89 6.55 -19.08 12.57
CA PHE A 89 5.25 -18.76 13.15
C PHE A 89 4.70 -17.57 12.37
N ALA A 90 3.52 -17.67 11.79
CA ALA A 90 2.97 -16.55 11.04
C ALA A 90 1.45 -16.48 11.12
N THR A 91 0.88 -15.31 10.87
CA THR A 91 -0.58 -15.13 10.87
C THR A 91 -1.24 -15.83 9.69
N ALA A 92 -2.56 -16.02 9.75
CA ALA A 92 -3.33 -16.52 8.61
C ALA A 92 -3.22 -15.59 7.39
N GLY A 93 -3.12 -14.27 7.60
CA GLY A 93 -2.91 -13.30 6.53
C GLY A 93 -1.57 -13.50 5.82
N PHE A 94 -0.50 -13.81 6.57
CA PHE A 94 0.78 -14.18 5.95
C PHE A 94 0.67 -15.48 5.13
N ALA A 95 0.00 -16.51 5.68
CA ALA A 95 -0.17 -17.77 4.96
C ALA A 95 -0.92 -17.59 3.63
N ALA A 96 -1.88 -16.66 3.58
CA ALA A 96 -2.66 -16.36 2.39
C ALA A 96 -1.83 -15.73 1.24
N LEU A 97 -0.67 -15.14 1.55
CA LEU A 97 0.25 -14.62 0.53
C LEU A 97 0.87 -15.72 -0.34
N GLY A 98 0.85 -16.97 0.13
CA GLY A 98 1.43 -18.10 -0.59
C GLY A 98 2.95 -18.09 -0.72
N LEU A 99 3.67 -17.17 -0.05
CA LEU A 99 5.12 -17.04 -0.12
C LEU A 99 5.84 -18.26 0.48
N VAL A 100 5.49 -18.60 1.72
CA VAL A 100 6.01 -19.74 2.47
C VAL A 100 4.89 -20.26 3.36
N THR A 101 4.71 -21.58 3.41
CA THR A 101 3.73 -22.17 4.34
C THR A 101 4.26 -22.11 5.77
N PRO A 102 3.56 -21.45 6.72
CA PRO A 102 3.98 -21.40 8.12
C PRO A 102 3.94 -22.76 8.79
N ASP A 103 4.86 -23.00 9.72
CA ASP A 103 4.84 -24.21 10.56
C ASP A 103 3.76 -24.12 11.64
N TYR A 104 3.51 -22.91 12.14
CA TYR A 104 2.49 -22.60 13.13
C TYR A 104 1.73 -21.34 12.77
N ILE A 105 0.40 -21.38 12.91
CA ILE A 105 -0.48 -20.24 12.63
C ILE A 105 -0.73 -19.43 13.91
N LEU A 106 -0.29 -18.17 13.90
CA LEU A 106 -0.53 -17.18 14.95
C LEU A 106 -1.90 -16.50 14.75
N PRO A 107 -2.53 -16.02 15.85
CA PRO A 107 -3.64 -15.08 15.76
C PRO A 107 -3.20 -13.76 15.10
N ASN A 108 -4.12 -13.07 14.43
CA ASN A 108 -3.85 -11.71 13.92
C ASN A 108 -3.52 -10.75 15.08
N ARG A 109 -2.67 -9.75 14.80
CA ARG A 109 -2.20 -8.75 15.78
C ARG A 109 -1.52 -9.37 16.99
N PHE A 110 -0.86 -10.51 16.80
CA PHE A 110 -0.07 -11.16 17.82
C PHE A 110 1.12 -10.27 18.24
N LEU A 111 1.87 -9.75 17.28
CA LEU A 111 2.96 -8.80 17.52
C LEU A 111 2.43 -7.37 17.67
N PHE A 112 3.09 -6.59 18.53
CA PHE A 112 2.89 -5.14 18.61
C PHE A 112 3.87 -4.44 17.67
N THR A 113 3.45 -3.37 17.01
CA THR A 113 4.30 -2.62 16.06
C THR A 113 5.30 -1.68 16.74
N THR A 114 5.10 -1.36 18.03
CA THR A 114 6.01 -0.54 18.83
C THR A 114 6.23 -1.14 20.21
N ASN A 115 7.41 -0.88 20.80
CA ASN A 115 7.83 -1.24 22.15
C ASN A 115 7.48 -2.69 22.55
N GLY A 116 7.64 -3.62 21.61
CA GLY A 116 7.25 -5.01 21.77
C GLY A 116 8.39 -5.87 22.30
N THR A 117 8.02 -6.91 23.05
CA THR A 117 8.91 -8.02 23.41
C THR A 117 8.26 -9.33 23.01
N VAL A 118 8.90 -10.07 22.12
CA VAL A 118 8.55 -11.47 21.79
C VAL A 118 9.33 -12.37 22.72
N ASN A 119 8.67 -13.37 23.27
CA ASN A 119 9.25 -14.32 24.21
C ASN A 119 8.81 -15.73 23.82
N PHE A 120 9.78 -16.57 23.48
CA PHE A 120 9.59 -18.01 23.48
C PHE A 120 9.90 -18.49 24.90
N VAL A 121 8.83 -18.75 25.66
CA VAL A 121 8.86 -18.72 27.12
C VAL A 121 9.92 -19.67 27.69
N GLY A 122 10.88 -19.10 28.42
CA GLY A 122 11.96 -19.83 29.08
C GLY A 122 13.12 -20.23 28.17
N VAL A 123 13.12 -19.77 26.92
CA VAL A 123 14.12 -20.12 25.90
C VAL A 123 14.84 -18.88 25.39
N ASP A 124 14.10 -17.91 24.84
CA ASP A 124 14.71 -16.72 24.25
C ASP A 124 13.72 -15.54 24.16
N THR A 125 14.25 -14.33 24.18
CA THR A 125 13.49 -13.08 24.09
C THR A 125 14.07 -12.13 23.04
N PHE A 126 13.18 -11.47 22.31
CA PHE A 126 13.49 -10.47 21.31
C PHE A 126 12.71 -9.19 21.64
N THR A 127 13.42 -8.09 21.95
CA THR A 127 12.82 -6.79 22.28
C THR A 127 13.15 -5.77 21.20
N TYR A 128 12.18 -4.93 20.83
CA TYR A 128 12.33 -3.89 19.81
C TYR A 128 11.56 -2.61 20.16
N GLY A 129 12.06 -1.48 19.66
CA GLY A 129 11.37 -0.19 19.77
C GLY A 129 10.25 -0.01 18.74
N VAL A 130 10.53 -0.36 17.47
CA VAL A 130 9.57 -0.25 16.35
C VAL A 130 9.82 -1.42 15.40
N LEU A 131 8.76 -2.09 14.94
CA LEU A 131 8.85 -3.01 13.79
C LEU A 131 8.70 -2.21 12.49
N PRO A 132 9.52 -2.49 11.45
CA PRO A 132 9.23 -2.00 10.11
C PRO A 132 7.88 -2.52 9.66
N THR A 133 7.10 -1.67 9.00
CA THR A 133 5.75 -1.99 8.49
C THR A 133 5.57 -1.67 7.02
N ASN A 134 6.65 -1.38 6.33
CA ASN A 134 6.74 -0.96 4.92
C ASN A 134 6.49 -2.10 3.91
N GLY A 135 5.93 -3.23 4.35
CA GLY A 135 5.64 -4.35 3.46
C GLY A 135 6.85 -5.23 3.09
N THR A 136 8.07 -4.77 3.31
CA THR A 136 9.30 -5.41 2.82
C THR A 136 10.30 -5.75 3.92
N ASP A 137 10.56 -4.83 4.86
CA ASP A 137 11.62 -5.00 5.85
C ASP A 137 11.15 -5.71 7.12
N ALA A 138 12.08 -6.44 7.74
CA ALA A 138 11.95 -7.08 9.04
C ALA A 138 13.09 -6.65 9.97
N LEU A 139 12.94 -6.93 11.26
CA LEU A 139 14.05 -6.88 12.20
C LEU A 139 14.77 -8.23 12.19
N ASN A 140 16.02 -8.21 11.79
CA ASN A 140 16.89 -9.37 11.69
C ASN A 140 17.89 -9.37 12.85
N ARG A 141 17.95 -10.46 13.62
CA ARG A 141 18.94 -10.67 14.68
C ARG A 141 19.97 -11.69 14.25
N THR A 142 21.23 -11.27 14.27
CA THR A 142 22.36 -12.17 14.00
C THR A 142 22.50 -13.22 15.09
N PHE A 143 22.45 -14.51 14.72
CA PHE A 143 22.45 -15.66 15.62
C PHE A 143 23.64 -15.75 16.59
N THR A 144 24.76 -15.08 16.31
CA THR A 144 25.98 -15.17 17.16
C THR A 144 26.28 -13.90 17.93
N ALA A 145 25.94 -12.73 17.37
CA ALA A 145 26.24 -11.43 17.99
C ALA A 145 25.01 -10.80 18.67
N HIS A 146 23.81 -11.36 18.43
CA HIS A 146 22.52 -10.85 18.91
C HIS A 146 22.31 -9.37 18.55
N VAL A 147 22.95 -8.93 17.47
CA VAL A 147 22.78 -7.58 16.92
C VAL A 147 21.52 -7.60 16.06
N VAL A 148 20.61 -6.69 16.37
CA VAL A 148 19.38 -6.45 15.63
C VAL A 148 19.63 -5.37 14.57
N THR A 149 19.33 -5.67 13.33
CA THR A 149 19.40 -4.75 12.19
C THR A 149 18.08 -4.78 11.43
N THR A 150 17.68 -3.67 10.86
CA THR A 150 16.61 -3.64 9.86
C THR A 150 17.14 -4.10 8.51
N GLY A 151 16.38 -4.90 7.78
CA GLY A 151 16.68 -5.31 6.41
C GLY A 151 15.55 -6.14 5.80
N PRO A 152 15.67 -6.58 4.54
CA PRO A 152 14.60 -7.28 3.85
C PRO A 152 14.12 -8.53 4.59
N GLY A 153 12.81 -8.72 4.64
CA GLY A 153 12.17 -9.88 5.25
C GLY A 153 12.40 -11.14 4.40
N SER A 154 12.93 -12.20 5.01
CA SER A 154 13.32 -13.44 4.32
C SER A 154 12.80 -14.71 5.02
N PRO A 155 11.47 -14.81 5.25
CA PRO A 155 10.89 -15.87 6.07
C PRO A 155 11.22 -17.25 5.51
N THR A 156 11.64 -18.15 6.39
CA THR A 156 11.98 -19.54 6.06
C THR A 156 11.30 -20.51 7.01
N ASN A 157 10.55 -21.48 6.46
CA ASN A 157 9.89 -22.51 7.28
C ASN A 157 10.81 -23.69 7.62
N TYR A 158 10.31 -24.60 8.45
CA TYR A 158 11.03 -25.80 8.88
C TYR A 158 11.38 -26.74 7.73
N ALA A 159 10.58 -26.75 6.66
CA ALA A 159 10.91 -27.49 5.44
C ALA A 159 12.13 -26.90 4.68
N GLY A 160 12.56 -25.68 5.01
CA GLY A 160 13.67 -24.97 4.36
C GLY A 160 13.23 -24.16 3.13
N THR A 161 11.94 -23.91 2.96
CA THR A 161 11.42 -23.02 1.92
C THR A 161 11.57 -21.58 2.39
N THR A 162 12.28 -20.76 1.62
CA THR A 162 12.49 -19.34 1.90
C THR A 162 11.70 -18.49 0.90
N GLY A 163 11.03 -17.47 1.40
CA GLY A 163 10.38 -16.43 0.61
C GLY A 163 11.01 -15.07 0.84
N ALA A 164 10.58 -14.07 0.07
CA ALA A 164 10.93 -12.67 0.31
C ALA A 164 9.65 -11.90 0.63
N MET A 165 9.68 -11.08 1.67
CA MET A 165 8.59 -10.14 1.91
C MET A 165 8.59 -9.08 0.83
N SER A 166 7.52 -9.08 0.06
CA SER A 166 7.18 -8.05 -0.89
C SER A 166 5.66 -7.95 -0.87
N LEU A 167 5.13 -7.43 0.24
CA LEU A 167 3.78 -6.90 0.14
C LEU A 167 3.87 -5.70 -0.79
N PRO A 168 2.92 -5.53 -1.72
CA PRO A 168 2.78 -4.27 -2.42
C PRO A 168 2.39 -3.22 -1.39
N ALA A 169 3.39 -2.68 -0.68
CA ALA A 169 3.26 -1.35 -0.12
C ALA A 169 3.31 -0.45 -1.34
N VAL A 170 2.15 -0.21 -1.95
CA VAL A 170 2.00 0.98 -2.77
C VAL A 170 2.28 2.12 -1.81
N ALA A 171 3.47 2.74 -1.92
CA ALA A 171 3.81 3.88 -1.09
C ALA A 171 2.65 4.87 -1.19
N PRO A 172 2.06 5.31 -0.07
CA PRO A 172 0.89 6.17 -0.13
C PRO A 172 1.27 7.47 -0.85
N ALA A 173 0.55 7.80 -1.92
CA ALA A 173 0.89 8.95 -2.72
C ALA A 173 0.08 10.21 -2.33
N PRO A 174 0.73 11.35 -2.04
CA PRO A 174 2.17 11.54 -2.03
C PRO A 174 2.79 11.19 -0.66
N ASP A 175 4.03 10.69 -0.65
CA ASP A 175 4.89 10.63 0.53
C ASP A 175 6.18 11.38 0.18
N TYR A 176 6.45 12.52 0.81
CA TYR A 176 7.61 13.35 0.48
C TYR A 176 8.83 13.00 1.33
N ASN A 177 8.69 12.13 2.33
CA ASN A 177 9.74 11.87 3.32
C ASN A 177 10.08 10.38 3.50
N GLY A 178 9.41 9.48 2.78
CA GLY A 178 9.71 8.05 2.70
C GLY A 178 9.35 7.29 3.97
N ASN A 179 8.40 7.80 4.76
CA ASN A 179 7.95 7.16 5.99
C ASN A 179 6.74 6.23 5.80
N TYR A 180 6.29 6.06 4.55
CA TYR A 180 5.12 5.27 4.16
C TYR A 180 3.83 5.77 4.80
N LYS A 181 3.72 7.08 5.01
CA LYS A 181 2.50 7.77 5.40
C LYS A 181 2.22 8.88 4.39
N GLY A 182 0.96 8.97 4.01
CA GLY A 182 0.47 9.96 3.07
C GLY A 182 0.65 11.37 3.62
N ASP A 183 1.41 12.17 2.89
CA ASP A 183 1.60 13.59 3.10
C ASP A 183 0.58 14.41 2.30
N LEU A 184 0.52 15.71 2.56
CA LEU A 184 -0.40 16.62 1.85
C LEU A 184 0.37 17.67 1.05
N LEU A 185 0.09 17.71 -0.25
CA LEU A 185 0.39 18.85 -1.10
C LEU A 185 -0.79 19.81 -1.09
N TRP A 186 -0.49 21.08 -0.92
CA TRP A 186 -1.47 22.16 -0.83
C TRP A 186 -1.27 23.16 -1.97
N SER A 187 -2.38 23.72 -2.43
CA SER A 187 -2.42 24.85 -3.35
C SER A 187 -3.27 25.97 -2.76
N ASN A 188 -2.90 27.21 -2.99
CA ASN A 188 -3.69 28.37 -2.58
C ASN A 188 -4.23 29.11 -3.81
N THR A 189 -5.40 29.72 -3.65
CA THR A 189 -6.02 30.59 -4.67
C THR A 189 -5.14 31.74 -5.16
N ASP A 190 -4.13 32.16 -4.38
CA ASP A 190 -3.15 33.19 -4.76
C ASP A 190 -1.89 32.64 -5.45
N GLY A 191 -1.84 31.33 -5.74
CA GLY A 191 -0.75 30.67 -6.46
C GLY A 191 0.36 30.11 -5.55
N ARG A 192 0.23 30.20 -4.23
CA ARG A 192 1.15 29.49 -3.32
C ARG A 192 0.93 27.98 -3.37
N ALA A 193 1.99 27.24 -3.06
CA ALA A 193 1.91 25.81 -2.80
C ALA A 193 2.76 25.42 -1.60
N ALA A 194 2.30 24.44 -0.84
CA ALA A 194 2.94 24.00 0.40
C ALA A 194 2.90 22.48 0.54
N ILE A 195 3.88 21.91 1.24
CA ILE A 195 3.90 20.50 1.63
C ILE A 195 3.73 20.42 3.14
N TRP A 196 2.84 19.54 3.58
CA TRP A 196 2.67 19.17 4.98
C TRP A 196 3.03 17.69 5.12
N LEU A 197 4.13 17.41 5.82
CA LEU A 197 4.48 16.04 6.20
C LEU A 197 3.55 15.61 7.32
N MET A 198 2.88 14.49 7.16
CA MET A 198 1.84 14.02 8.07
C MET A 198 2.34 12.89 8.96
N ASN A 199 1.73 12.78 10.14
CA ASN A 199 1.88 11.64 11.02
C ASN A 199 0.50 11.28 11.60
N GLY A 200 -0.24 10.46 10.85
CA GLY A 200 -1.67 10.25 11.11
C GLY A 200 -2.45 11.53 10.86
N LEU A 201 -3.20 11.97 11.87
CA LEU A 201 -4.12 13.10 11.75
C LEU A 201 -3.48 14.48 11.99
N ALA A 202 -2.17 14.54 12.23
CA ALA A 202 -1.48 15.79 12.56
C ALA A 202 -0.28 16.03 11.63
N PRO A 203 0.00 17.27 11.22
CA PRO A 203 1.22 17.61 10.50
C PRO A 203 2.43 17.52 11.44
N ALA A 204 3.46 16.80 11.01
CA ALA A 204 4.77 16.75 11.66
C ALA A 204 5.66 17.94 11.25
N SER A 205 5.54 18.38 9.99
CA SER A 205 6.24 19.55 9.44
C SER A 205 5.40 20.18 8.32
N THR A 206 5.49 21.49 8.15
CA THR A 206 4.78 22.21 7.08
C THR A 206 5.69 23.27 6.48
N GLN A 207 5.72 23.39 5.16
CA GLN A 207 6.52 24.39 4.47
C GLN A 207 5.83 24.88 3.20
N GLU A 208 5.86 26.19 2.97
CA GLU A 208 5.53 26.78 1.68
C GLU A 208 6.73 26.64 0.73
N ILE A 209 6.50 26.03 -0.44
CA ILE A 209 7.54 25.74 -1.43
C ILE A 209 7.71 26.90 -2.42
N ILE A 210 6.61 27.58 -2.76
CA ILE A 210 6.64 28.76 -3.61
C ILE A 210 5.65 29.83 -3.12
N GLY A 211 6.05 31.09 -3.29
CA GLY A 211 5.27 32.27 -2.95
C GLY A 211 4.14 32.59 -3.94
N ALA A 212 3.25 33.49 -3.53
CA ALA A 212 2.09 33.92 -4.30
C ALA A 212 2.45 34.54 -5.66
N ALA A 213 1.55 34.39 -6.63
CA ALA A 213 1.63 34.99 -7.97
C ALA A 213 2.95 34.73 -8.72
N SER A 214 3.61 33.60 -8.45
CA SER A 214 4.86 33.20 -9.11
C SER A 214 4.69 32.81 -10.58
N GLY A 215 3.44 32.57 -11.01
CA GLY A 215 3.10 32.03 -12.32
C GLY A 215 3.35 30.53 -12.45
N TRP A 216 3.84 29.86 -11.40
CA TRP A 216 4.09 28.42 -11.35
C TRP A 216 2.99 27.69 -10.59
N SER A 217 2.65 26.48 -11.04
CA SER A 217 1.76 25.56 -10.35
C SER A 217 2.28 24.14 -10.45
N VAL A 218 2.12 23.34 -9.40
CA VAL A 218 2.38 21.90 -9.47
C VAL A 218 1.32 21.25 -10.37
N VAL A 219 1.76 20.44 -11.34
CA VAL A 219 0.89 19.72 -12.27
C VAL A 219 0.94 18.21 -12.12
N LEU A 220 2.06 17.65 -11.62
CA LEU A 220 2.23 16.24 -11.31
C LEU A 220 3.07 16.06 -10.04
N SER A 221 2.88 14.92 -9.37
CA SER A 221 3.74 14.47 -8.27
C SER A 221 3.94 12.96 -8.37
N ALA A 222 5.20 12.52 -8.39
CA ALA A 222 5.63 11.13 -8.56
C ALA A 222 7.10 11.01 -8.13
N ASP A 223 7.60 9.81 -7.87
CA ASP A 223 9.02 9.56 -7.58
C ASP A 223 9.81 9.48 -8.90
N PHE A 224 10.65 10.46 -9.22
CA PHE A 224 11.43 10.50 -10.48
C PHE A 224 12.84 9.96 -10.31
N ASP A 225 13.38 9.82 -9.10
CA ASP A 225 14.76 9.40 -8.86
C ASP A 225 14.91 8.03 -8.15
N GLY A 226 13.79 7.43 -7.75
CA GLY A 226 13.68 6.09 -7.19
C GLY A 226 14.06 6.02 -5.72
N ASP A 227 14.04 7.14 -4.99
CA ASP A 227 14.38 7.19 -3.57
C ASP A 227 13.20 6.86 -2.63
N GLY A 228 12.02 6.59 -3.20
CA GLY A 228 10.79 6.29 -2.48
C GLY A 228 10.02 7.53 -2.03
N LYS A 229 10.40 8.73 -2.48
CA LYS A 229 9.71 9.99 -2.17
C LYS A 229 9.11 10.59 -3.42
N ASN A 230 7.96 11.22 -3.25
CA ASN A 230 7.30 11.96 -4.30
C ASN A 230 8.02 13.28 -4.59
N ASP A 231 8.33 13.51 -5.86
CA ASP A 231 8.82 14.79 -6.38
C ASP A 231 7.68 15.62 -6.96
N LEU A 232 8.01 16.81 -7.47
CA LEU A 232 7.06 17.73 -8.07
C LEU A 232 7.43 18.14 -9.49
N VAL A 233 6.46 18.08 -10.40
CA VAL A 233 6.52 18.73 -11.71
C VAL A 233 5.78 20.05 -11.65
N TRP A 234 6.47 21.13 -11.94
CA TRP A 234 5.95 22.48 -11.98
C TRP A 234 5.76 22.95 -13.42
N GLN A 235 4.62 23.58 -13.69
CA GLN A 235 4.38 24.26 -14.95
C GLN A 235 4.16 25.75 -14.72
N HIS A 236 4.84 26.57 -15.50
CA HIS A 236 4.66 28.01 -15.52
C HIS A 236 3.62 28.42 -16.58
N THR A 237 2.92 29.53 -16.34
CA THR A 237 1.93 30.11 -17.27
C THR A 237 2.45 30.45 -18.67
N ASP A 238 3.77 30.55 -18.86
CA ASP A 238 4.43 30.76 -20.17
C ASP A 238 4.86 29.45 -20.87
N GLY A 239 4.54 28.30 -20.27
CA GLY A 239 4.84 26.97 -20.79
C GLY A 239 6.16 26.35 -20.34
N ARG A 240 6.96 27.02 -19.49
CA ARG A 240 8.12 26.35 -18.87
C ARG A 240 7.68 25.19 -17.98
N ILE A 241 8.50 24.15 -17.94
CA ILE A 241 8.30 23.00 -17.04
C ILE A 241 9.59 22.76 -16.27
N ALA A 242 9.48 22.55 -14.96
CA ALA A 242 10.57 22.24 -14.07
C ALA A 242 10.24 21.04 -13.18
N ILE A 243 11.28 20.28 -12.79
CA ILE A 243 11.19 19.20 -11.81
C ILE A 243 11.92 19.62 -10.55
N TYR A 244 11.28 19.42 -9.41
CA TYR A 244 11.86 19.60 -8.08
C TYR A 244 11.93 18.22 -7.45
N LEU A 245 13.13 17.66 -7.33
CA LEU A 245 13.37 16.41 -6.60
C LEU A 245 13.31 16.72 -5.11
N MET A 246 12.41 16.10 -4.37
CA MET A 246 12.04 16.48 -3.01
C MET A 246 12.71 15.60 -1.96
N ASP A 247 13.15 16.20 -0.86
CA ASP A 247 13.55 15.48 0.35
C ASP A 247 12.83 16.13 1.55
N GLY A 248 11.69 15.54 1.91
CA GLY A 248 10.73 16.12 2.82
C GLY A 248 10.11 17.41 2.26
N THR A 249 10.22 18.50 3.03
CA THR A 249 9.61 19.78 2.66
C THR A 249 10.49 20.68 1.78
N THR A 250 11.66 20.21 1.36
CA THR A 250 12.62 21.02 0.59
C THR A 250 13.13 20.26 -0.63
N PRO A 251 13.33 20.93 -1.79
CA PRO A 251 13.91 20.25 -2.93
C PRO A 251 15.41 20.00 -2.72
N ALA A 252 15.84 18.75 -2.89
CA ALA A 252 17.25 18.38 -2.99
C ALA A 252 17.86 18.87 -4.32
N LEU A 253 17.06 18.90 -5.38
CA LEU A 253 17.45 19.42 -6.70
C LEU A 253 16.28 20.12 -7.38
N THR A 254 16.56 21.20 -8.10
CA THR A 254 15.58 21.83 -9.00
C THR A 254 16.18 21.98 -10.40
N ALA A 255 15.42 21.66 -11.43
CA ALA A 255 15.86 21.82 -12.81
C ALA A 255 14.69 22.16 -13.73
N GLN A 256 14.90 23.14 -14.61
CA GLN A 256 13.99 23.41 -15.72
C GLN A 256 14.26 22.42 -16.85
N ILE A 257 13.25 21.65 -17.22
CA ILE A 257 13.34 20.60 -18.25
C ILE A 257 12.77 21.06 -19.60
N LEU A 258 11.84 22.02 -19.62
CA LEU A 258 11.33 22.65 -20.84
C LEU A 258 11.29 24.17 -20.75
N ASN A 259 11.62 24.81 -21.87
CA ASN A 259 11.61 26.26 -22.05
C ASN A 259 10.19 26.77 -22.40
N ALA A 260 9.98 28.08 -22.27
CA ALA A 260 8.73 28.74 -22.64
C ALA A 260 8.40 28.60 -24.13
N GLY A 261 7.11 28.72 -24.48
CA GLY A 261 6.66 28.92 -25.86
C GLY A 261 6.51 27.67 -26.74
N GLY A 262 6.59 26.46 -26.17
CA GLY A 262 6.43 25.20 -26.90
C GLY A 262 5.00 24.66 -26.97
N GLY A 263 4.07 25.19 -26.16
CA GLY A 263 2.68 24.70 -26.10
C GLY A 263 2.51 23.33 -25.44
N TRP A 264 3.57 22.80 -24.80
CA TRP A 264 3.55 21.51 -24.10
C TRP A 264 3.13 21.65 -22.64
N SER A 265 2.36 20.68 -22.17
CA SER A 265 2.00 20.48 -20.76
C SER A 265 2.31 19.05 -20.36
N ALA A 266 2.85 18.84 -19.16
CA ALA A 266 2.99 17.51 -18.58
C ALA A 266 1.63 17.05 -18.06
N VAL A 267 1.19 15.85 -18.46
CA VAL A 267 -0.18 15.35 -18.20
C VAL A 267 -0.22 14.06 -17.40
N HIS A 268 0.76 13.18 -17.53
CA HIS A 268 0.87 11.94 -16.75
C HIS A 268 2.34 11.64 -16.41
N ALA A 269 2.56 10.85 -15.36
CA ALA A 269 3.88 10.40 -14.93
C ALA A 269 3.93 8.89 -14.61
N PRO A 270 3.66 8.00 -15.61
CA PRO A 270 3.84 6.56 -15.44
C PRO A 270 5.34 6.19 -15.42
N ASP A 271 5.72 5.04 -14.86
CA ASP A 271 7.03 4.42 -15.15
C ASP A 271 6.94 3.66 -16.49
N LEU A 272 7.34 4.26 -17.60
CA LEU A 272 7.16 3.64 -18.93
C LEU A 272 8.15 2.51 -19.18
N ASN A 273 9.22 2.40 -18.38
CA ASN A 273 10.37 1.56 -18.69
C ASN A 273 10.67 0.46 -17.64
N GLY A 274 9.99 0.52 -16.49
CA GLY A 274 10.04 -0.47 -15.41
C GLY A 274 11.28 -0.36 -14.52
N ASP A 275 11.90 0.82 -14.43
CA ASP A 275 13.07 1.05 -13.58
C ASP A 275 12.72 1.57 -12.17
N GLY A 276 11.42 1.65 -11.86
CA GLY A 276 10.89 2.13 -10.59
C GLY A 276 10.84 3.65 -10.50
N LYS A 277 11.05 4.38 -11.61
CA LYS A 277 11.04 5.85 -11.65
C LYS A 277 9.95 6.34 -12.58
N ALA A 278 9.32 7.43 -12.18
CA ALA A 278 8.31 8.08 -12.99
C ALA A 278 8.93 8.73 -14.24
N ASP A 279 8.30 8.49 -15.37
CA ASP A 279 8.57 9.12 -16.65
C ASP A 279 7.55 10.24 -16.93
N LEU A 280 7.56 10.86 -18.11
CA LEU A 280 6.62 11.93 -18.45
C LEU A 280 5.87 11.69 -19.76
N VAL A 281 4.56 11.92 -19.71
CA VAL A 281 3.71 12.10 -20.89
C VAL A 281 3.40 13.59 -21.03
N PHE A 282 3.69 14.16 -22.20
CA PHE A 282 3.37 15.53 -22.56
C PHE A 282 2.26 15.59 -23.61
N HIS A 283 1.41 16.59 -23.48
CA HIS A 283 0.40 16.96 -24.46
C HIS A 283 0.68 18.36 -25.01
N ASN A 284 0.61 18.53 -26.32
CA ASN A 284 0.74 19.83 -26.97
C ASN A 284 -0.63 20.42 -27.30
N VAL A 285 -0.75 21.75 -27.30
CA VAL A 285 -1.96 22.46 -27.74
C VAL A 285 -2.41 22.12 -29.18
N ASP A 286 -1.53 21.62 -30.04
CA ASP A 286 -1.87 21.13 -31.38
C ASP A 286 -2.41 19.69 -31.43
N GLY A 287 -2.51 19.02 -30.28
CA GLY A 287 -2.98 17.64 -30.12
C GLY A 287 -1.89 16.58 -30.22
N SER A 288 -0.62 16.95 -30.40
CA SER A 288 0.49 16.00 -30.34
C SER A 288 0.67 15.44 -28.93
N VAL A 289 1.06 14.18 -28.84
CA VAL A 289 1.42 13.52 -27.57
C VAL A 289 2.84 12.96 -27.69
N ALA A 290 3.65 13.28 -26.70
CA ALA A 290 5.02 12.83 -26.61
C ALA A 290 5.30 12.20 -25.24
N VAL A 291 6.20 11.24 -25.21
CA VAL A 291 6.65 10.56 -23.99
C VAL A 291 8.14 10.71 -23.83
N TRP A 292 8.59 10.81 -22.58
CA TRP A 292 10.01 10.85 -22.24
C TRP A 292 10.29 9.96 -21.04
N THR A 293 11.30 9.11 -21.17
CA THR A 293 11.89 8.44 -20.01
C THR A 293 12.77 9.41 -19.23
N MET A 294 12.79 9.27 -17.91
CA MET A 294 13.44 10.17 -16.96
C MET A 294 14.44 9.42 -16.08
N ASN A 295 15.35 10.17 -15.44
CA ASN A 295 16.18 9.66 -14.36
C ASN A 295 16.50 10.85 -13.44
N GLY A 296 15.71 10.99 -12.38
CA GLY A 296 15.54 12.25 -11.67
C GLY A 296 15.07 13.35 -12.62
N ALA A 297 15.71 14.52 -12.57
CA ALA A 297 15.35 15.63 -13.45
C ALA A 297 15.93 15.54 -14.88
N ALA A 298 16.66 14.47 -15.22
CA ALA A 298 17.25 14.31 -16.54
C ALA A 298 16.27 13.62 -17.52
N MET A 299 15.99 14.26 -18.66
CA MET A 299 15.24 13.65 -19.76
C MET A 299 16.17 12.74 -20.57
N THR A 300 16.00 11.41 -20.46
CA THR A 300 16.97 10.43 -20.99
C THR A 300 16.71 10.02 -22.43
N ALA A 301 15.45 9.76 -22.79
CA ALA A 301 15.03 9.47 -24.16
C ALA A 301 13.59 9.96 -24.37
N GLY A 302 13.23 10.36 -25.61
CA GLY A 302 11.88 10.83 -25.90
C GLY A 302 11.41 10.54 -27.31
N SER A 303 10.09 10.49 -27.47
CA SER A 303 9.42 10.23 -28.74
C SER A 303 8.07 10.94 -28.81
N THR A 304 7.76 11.55 -29.96
CA THR A 304 6.38 11.96 -30.27
C THR A 304 5.64 10.75 -30.83
N ILE A 305 4.72 10.21 -30.04
CA ILE A 305 4.02 8.95 -30.33
C ILE A 305 2.70 9.16 -31.08
N ILE A 306 2.12 10.37 -31.00
CA ILE A 306 1.02 10.82 -31.83
C ILE A 306 1.29 12.26 -32.30
N GLY A 307 1.06 12.51 -33.59
CA GLY A 307 1.18 13.85 -34.20
C GLY A 307 -0.05 14.74 -34.00
N PRO A 308 -0.05 15.96 -34.56
CA PRO A 308 -1.09 16.96 -34.32
C PRO A 308 -2.45 16.54 -34.90
N GLY A 309 -3.53 17.00 -34.26
CA GLY A 309 -4.89 16.95 -34.80
C GLY A 309 -5.51 15.56 -34.98
N THR A 310 -4.96 14.51 -34.36
CA THR A 310 -5.51 13.14 -34.48
C THR A 310 -6.79 12.93 -33.69
N GLY A 311 -7.11 13.84 -32.75
CA GLY A 311 -8.26 13.74 -31.85
C GLY A 311 -8.07 12.77 -30.68
N TRP A 312 -6.90 12.12 -30.56
CA TRP A 312 -6.58 11.23 -29.44
C TRP A 312 -5.87 11.99 -28.32
N SER A 313 -6.24 11.69 -27.08
CA SER A 313 -5.57 12.15 -25.87
C SER A 313 -5.42 11.01 -24.88
N VAL A 314 -4.31 10.95 -24.15
CA VAL A 314 -4.17 10.08 -22.99
C VAL A 314 -5.09 10.58 -21.89
N ILE A 315 -5.89 9.69 -21.32
CA ILE A 315 -6.84 10.00 -20.23
C ILE A 315 -6.41 9.37 -18.91
N HIS A 316 -5.75 8.20 -18.95
CA HIS A 316 -5.20 7.50 -17.79
C HIS A 316 -3.95 6.70 -18.19
N THR A 317 -3.21 6.24 -17.20
CA THR A 317 -2.09 5.31 -17.34
C THR A 317 -2.23 4.18 -16.34
N GLY A 318 -1.62 3.02 -16.59
CA GLY A 318 -1.62 1.88 -15.68
C GLY A 318 -0.90 0.70 -16.31
N ASP A 319 -0.40 -0.26 -15.54
CA ASP A 319 0.19 -1.49 -16.09
C ASP A 319 -0.95 -2.46 -16.45
N PHE A 320 -1.36 -2.52 -17.72
CA PHE A 320 -2.49 -3.36 -18.12
C PHE A 320 -2.09 -4.82 -18.33
N ASP A 321 -0.81 -5.13 -18.56
CA ASP A 321 -0.34 -6.48 -18.91
C ASP A 321 0.52 -7.18 -17.84
N GLY A 322 0.87 -6.48 -16.77
CA GLY A 322 1.56 -6.96 -15.58
C GLY A 322 3.07 -7.08 -15.77
N ASP A 323 3.65 -6.33 -16.70
CA ASP A 323 5.09 -6.38 -16.98
C ASP A 323 5.93 -5.38 -16.14
N GLY A 324 5.27 -4.61 -15.28
CA GLY A 324 5.86 -3.59 -14.42
C GLY A 324 6.04 -2.23 -15.09
N LYS A 325 5.55 -2.05 -16.32
CA LYS A 325 5.62 -0.78 -17.05
C LYS A 325 4.23 -0.15 -17.17
N GLY A 326 4.19 1.17 -17.11
CA GLY A 326 2.99 1.95 -17.29
C GLY A 326 2.61 2.07 -18.76
N ASP A 327 1.37 1.67 -19.05
CA ASP A 327 0.76 1.78 -20.37
C ASP A 327 -0.15 3.01 -20.46
N LEU A 328 -0.66 3.27 -21.67
CA LEU A 328 -1.48 4.45 -21.95
C LEU A 328 -2.91 4.06 -22.32
N LEU A 329 -3.89 4.61 -21.59
CA LEU A 329 -5.30 4.59 -21.96
C LEU A 329 -5.67 5.88 -22.69
N TRP A 330 -6.12 5.73 -23.92
CA TRP A 330 -6.46 6.80 -24.83
C TRP A 330 -7.95 6.96 -24.98
N ARG A 331 -8.37 8.21 -25.20
CA ARG A 331 -9.72 8.55 -25.67
C ARG A 331 -9.63 9.42 -26.90
N HIS A 332 -10.47 9.12 -27.88
CA HIS A 332 -10.66 9.95 -29.06
C HIS A 332 -11.84 10.92 -28.85
N THR A 333 -11.83 12.06 -29.54
CA THR A 333 -12.90 13.08 -29.48
C THR A 333 -14.29 12.56 -29.87
N ASP A 334 -14.38 11.44 -30.60
CA ASP A 334 -15.64 10.76 -30.94
C ASP A 334 -16.09 9.70 -29.90
N GLY A 335 -15.34 9.54 -28.81
CA GLY A 335 -15.67 8.61 -27.72
C GLY A 335 -15.04 7.23 -27.84
N ARG A 336 -14.25 6.92 -28.87
CA ARG A 336 -13.46 5.67 -28.91
C ARG A 336 -12.41 5.64 -27.82
N HIS A 337 -12.12 4.44 -27.32
CA HIS A 337 -11.05 4.19 -26.35
C HIS A 337 -10.06 3.16 -26.88
N ALA A 338 -8.78 3.35 -26.58
CA ALA A 338 -7.72 2.44 -26.96
C ALA A 338 -6.69 2.30 -25.86
N ILE A 339 -6.06 1.14 -25.75
CA ILE A 339 -4.90 0.91 -24.88
C ILE A 339 -3.67 0.71 -25.75
N TRP A 340 -2.58 1.37 -25.39
CA TRP A 340 -1.26 1.15 -25.97
C TRP A 340 -0.36 0.58 -24.89
N LEU A 341 0.11 -0.65 -25.10
CA LEU A 341 1.05 -1.32 -24.21
C LEU A 341 2.45 -0.79 -24.51
N MET A 342 3.16 -0.28 -23.49
CA MET A 342 4.38 0.51 -23.64
C MET A 342 5.63 -0.30 -23.31
N ASN A 343 6.76 0.15 -23.84
CA ASN A 343 8.09 -0.33 -23.47
C ASN A 343 9.09 0.82 -23.68
N GLY A 344 9.25 1.64 -22.65
CA GLY A 344 9.91 2.94 -22.71
C GLY A 344 9.15 3.89 -23.64
N THR A 345 9.85 4.48 -24.61
CA THR A 345 9.27 5.48 -25.53
C THR A 345 8.57 4.89 -26.75
N SER A 346 8.46 3.55 -26.83
CA SER A 346 7.80 2.81 -27.91
C SER A 346 6.64 1.97 -27.36
N PHE A 347 5.70 1.58 -28.21
CA PHE A 347 4.63 0.65 -27.84
C PHE A 347 4.87 -0.75 -28.44
N THR A 348 4.52 -1.79 -27.70
CA THR A 348 4.57 -3.20 -28.13
C THR A 348 3.28 -3.61 -28.83
N SER A 349 2.15 -3.02 -28.44
CA SER A 349 0.83 -3.30 -28.99
C SER A 349 -0.10 -2.10 -28.84
N THR A 350 -1.09 -2.02 -29.73
CA THR A 350 -2.20 -1.04 -29.62
C THR A 350 -3.51 -1.75 -29.93
N ALA A 351 -4.55 -1.51 -29.14
CA ALA A 351 -5.89 -2.03 -29.45
C ALA A 351 -6.98 -1.02 -29.10
N GLN A 352 -7.98 -0.91 -29.96
CA GLN A 352 -9.24 -0.23 -29.63
C GLN A 352 -10.07 -1.17 -28.74
N ILE A 353 -10.37 -0.72 -27.52
CA ILE A 353 -11.04 -1.52 -26.50
C ILE A 353 -12.54 -1.21 -26.41
N LEU A 354 -12.94 0.00 -26.85
CA LEU A 354 -14.33 0.39 -26.91
C LEU A 354 -14.54 1.33 -28.11
N ASN A 355 -15.59 1.06 -28.88
CA ASN A 355 -16.00 1.91 -29.99
C ASN A 355 -16.57 3.24 -29.50
N ALA A 356 -16.87 4.15 -30.45
CA ALA A 356 -17.51 5.43 -30.15
C ALA A 356 -18.81 5.21 -29.35
N GLY A 357 -19.01 6.00 -28.30
CA GLY A 357 -20.16 5.88 -27.42
C GLY A 357 -20.12 6.83 -26.23
N SER A 358 -21.16 6.73 -25.40
CA SER A 358 -21.39 7.58 -24.23
C SER A 358 -20.73 7.07 -22.95
N TRP A 359 -19.79 6.13 -23.08
CA TRP A 359 -19.00 5.60 -21.97
C TRP A 359 -17.66 6.33 -21.90
N THR A 360 -17.17 6.55 -20.69
CA THR A 360 -15.84 7.09 -20.42
C THR A 360 -15.20 6.23 -19.33
N ALA A 361 -13.97 5.79 -19.54
CA ALA A 361 -13.18 5.19 -18.46
C ALA A 361 -12.77 6.31 -17.49
N THR A 362 -13.05 6.15 -16.21
CA THR A 362 -12.84 7.18 -15.18
C THR A 362 -11.67 6.87 -14.25
N HIS A 363 -11.29 5.60 -14.13
CA HIS A 363 -10.23 5.11 -13.24
C HIS A 363 -9.61 3.84 -13.83
N THR A 364 -8.36 3.56 -13.44
CA THR A 364 -7.56 2.39 -13.85
C THR A 364 -7.04 1.59 -12.62
N PRO A 365 -7.92 1.13 -11.70
CA PRO A 365 -7.52 0.42 -10.48
C PRO A 365 -7.14 -1.04 -10.74
N ASP A 366 -6.36 -1.71 -9.88
CA ASP A 366 -6.35 -3.19 -9.82
C ASP A 366 -7.48 -3.67 -8.88
N LEU A 367 -8.58 -4.18 -9.44
CA LEU A 367 -9.75 -4.58 -8.64
C LEU A 367 -9.64 -6.01 -8.11
N ASN A 368 -8.74 -6.83 -8.65
CA ASN A 368 -8.70 -8.27 -8.39
C ASN A 368 -7.40 -8.75 -7.72
N GLY A 369 -6.38 -7.89 -7.63
CA GLY A 369 -5.08 -8.13 -7.00
C GLY A 369 -4.12 -8.94 -7.86
N ASP A 370 -4.28 -8.96 -9.18
CA ASP A 370 -3.40 -9.69 -10.11
C ASP A 370 -2.22 -8.86 -10.61
N GLY A 371 -2.09 -7.61 -10.13
CA GLY A 371 -1.03 -6.68 -10.49
C GLY A 371 -1.31 -5.91 -11.78
N LYS A 372 -2.51 -6.02 -12.37
CA LYS A 372 -2.89 -5.34 -13.62
C LYS A 372 -3.95 -4.29 -13.37
N ALA A 373 -3.85 -3.19 -14.10
CA ALA A 373 -4.86 -2.17 -14.13
C ALA A 373 -6.13 -2.67 -14.83
N ASP A 374 -7.26 -2.54 -14.16
CA ASP A 374 -8.62 -2.76 -14.64
C ASP A 374 -9.27 -1.43 -15.06
N LEU A 375 -10.55 -1.44 -15.44
CA LEU A 375 -11.25 -0.23 -15.86
C LEU A 375 -12.56 -0.02 -15.10
N VAL A 376 -12.73 1.18 -14.55
CA VAL A 376 -14.03 1.70 -14.10
C VAL A 376 -14.61 2.57 -15.21
N TRP A 377 -15.79 2.20 -15.68
CA TRP A 377 -16.52 2.88 -16.74
C TRP A 377 -17.71 3.63 -16.18
N GLN A 378 -17.93 4.83 -16.71
CA GLN A 378 -19.12 5.60 -16.46
C GLN A 378 -19.80 6.00 -17.77
N HIS A 379 -21.11 5.74 -17.83
CA HIS A 379 -21.97 6.19 -18.91
C HIS A 379 -22.58 7.56 -18.60
N THR A 380 -22.95 8.32 -19.64
CA THR A 380 -23.56 9.66 -19.48
C THR A 380 -24.89 9.66 -18.71
N ASP A 381 -25.58 8.53 -18.60
CA ASP A 381 -26.80 8.40 -17.79
C ASP A 381 -26.54 8.02 -16.31
N GLY A 382 -25.27 7.93 -15.92
CA GLY A 382 -24.84 7.55 -14.57
C GLY A 382 -24.70 6.05 -14.34
N THR A 383 -24.91 5.20 -15.35
CA THR A 383 -24.57 3.77 -15.24
C THR A 383 -23.06 3.61 -15.01
N ILE A 384 -22.70 2.73 -14.08
CA ILE A 384 -21.29 2.41 -13.77
C ILE A 384 -21.06 0.93 -14.06
N ALA A 385 -19.97 0.63 -14.76
CA ALA A 385 -19.53 -0.72 -15.05
C ALA A 385 -18.05 -0.87 -14.70
N VAL A 386 -17.63 -2.09 -14.43
CA VAL A 386 -16.22 -2.41 -14.16
C VAL A 386 -15.79 -3.57 -15.04
N TRP A 387 -14.59 -3.48 -15.62
CA TRP A 387 -14.00 -4.49 -16.49
C TRP A 387 -12.67 -4.94 -15.90
N LEU A 388 -12.49 -6.25 -15.76
CA LEU A 388 -11.17 -6.81 -15.51
C LEU A 388 -10.41 -6.90 -16.84
N MET A 389 -9.13 -6.53 -16.83
CA MET A 389 -8.30 -6.47 -18.03
C MET A 389 -7.20 -7.54 -18.02
N ASN A 390 -6.64 -7.82 -19.19
CA ASN A 390 -5.42 -8.60 -19.35
C ASN A 390 -4.71 -8.13 -20.63
N GLY A 391 -3.79 -7.19 -20.46
CA GLY A 391 -3.33 -6.30 -21.51
C GLY A 391 -4.49 -5.49 -22.08
N ALA A 392 -4.47 -5.26 -23.39
CA ALA A 392 -5.50 -4.48 -24.07
C ALA A 392 -6.82 -5.25 -24.33
N VAL A 393 -7.11 -6.32 -23.58
CA VAL A 393 -8.30 -7.17 -23.75
C VAL A 393 -9.11 -7.20 -22.45
N MET A 394 -10.41 -6.97 -22.55
CA MET A 394 -11.37 -7.20 -21.47
C MET A 394 -11.50 -8.70 -21.20
N SER A 395 -11.03 -9.17 -20.04
CA SER A 395 -11.14 -10.57 -19.64
C SER A 395 -12.55 -10.89 -19.14
N SER A 396 -13.18 -9.96 -18.42
CA SER A 396 -14.56 -10.06 -17.93
C SER A 396 -15.08 -8.68 -17.49
N GLY A 397 -16.38 -8.54 -17.24
CA GLY A 397 -16.93 -7.30 -16.69
C GLY A 397 -18.39 -7.39 -16.29
N THR A 398 -18.84 -6.40 -15.53
CA THR A 398 -20.22 -6.30 -15.05
C THR A 398 -20.69 -4.85 -14.96
N GLY A 399 -22.00 -4.65 -15.05
CA GLY A 399 -22.63 -3.41 -14.58
C GLY A 399 -22.66 -3.41 -13.06
N LEU A 400 -22.15 -2.35 -12.45
CA LEU A 400 -22.06 -2.19 -11.00
C LEU A 400 -23.22 -1.34 -10.45
N LEU A 401 -23.57 -0.22 -11.09
CA LEU A 401 -24.74 0.58 -10.76
C LEU A 401 -25.56 0.91 -12.01
N PRO A 402 -26.91 0.87 -11.93
CA PRO A 402 -27.77 1.28 -13.03
C PRO A 402 -27.79 2.80 -13.21
N ALA A 403 -28.39 3.25 -14.32
CA ALA A 403 -28.62 4.66 -14.61
C ALA A 403 -29.43 5.38 -13.52
N GLY A 404 -29.21 6.68 -13.38
CA GLY A 404 -30.05 7.57 -12.56
C GLY A 404 -29.91 7.40 -11.03
N THR A 405 -28.90 6.66 -10.56
CA THR A 405 -28.68 6.49 -9.11
C THR A 405 -28.12 7.73 -8.41
N GLY A 406 -27.57 8.69 -9.18
CA GLY A 406 -26.94 9.90 -8.67
C GLY A 406 -25.55 9.70 -8.07
N TRP A 407 -25.05 8.46 -8.04
CA TRP A 407 -23.73 8.08 -7.53
C TRP A 407 -22.69 8.08 -8.65
N ASN A 408 -21.47 8.51 -8.31
CA ASN A 408 -20.31 8.50 -9.20
C ASN A 408 -19.13 7.89 -8.45
N VAL A 409 -18.34 7.02 -9.10
CA VAL A 409 -17.00 6.70 -8.57
C VAL A 409 -16.15 7.96 -8.75
N THR A 410 -15.61 8.46 -7.65
CA THR A 410 -14.77 9.67 -7.69
C THR A 410 -13.32 9.39 -7.33
N ARG A 411 -13.05 8.26 -6.68
CA ARG A 411 -11.72 7.80 -6.30
C ARG A 411 -11.70 6.28 -6.16
N VAL A 412 -10.50 5.72 -6.21
CA VAL A 412 -10.19 4.33 -5.93
C VAL A 412 -9.07 4.26 -4.88
N GLY A 413 -9.04 3.19 -4.09
CA GLY A 413 -7.98 2.95 -3.10
C GLY A 413 -8.31 1.74 -2.23
N ASP A 414 -7.31 1.06 -1.67
CA ASP A 414 -7.52 -0.13 -0.84
C ASP A 414 -7.90 0.29 0.60
N PHE A 415 -9.19 0.26 0.95
CA PHE A 415 -9.66 0.65 2.28
C PHE A 415 -9.47 -0.47 3.32
N ASN A 416 -9.24 -1.71 2.88
CA ASN A 416 -9.32 -2.88 3.73
C ASN A 416 -7.99 -3.64 3.92
N GLY A 417 -6.99 -3.29 3.10
CA GLY A 417 -5.62 -3.79 3.15
C GLY A 417 -5.46 -5.17 2.52
N ASP A 418 -6.34 -5.57 1.58
CA ASP A 418 -6.25 -6.87 0.89
C ASP A 418 -5.50 -6.81 -0.44
N GLY A 419 -4.90 -5.67 -0.78
CA GLY A 419 -4.12 -5.45 -1.99
C GLY A 419 -4.98 -5.22 -3.22
N LYS A 420 -6.29 -5.00 -3.05
CA LYS A 420 -7.22 -4.70 -4.14
C LYS A 420 -7.78 -3.30 -3.97
N ALA A 421 -7.95 -2.61 -5.07
CA ALA A 421 -8.55 -1.30 -5.06
C ALA A 421 -10.06 -1.40 -4.81
N ASP A 422 -10.52 -0.64 -3.82
CA ASP A 422 -11.92 -0.44 -3.53
C ASP A 422 -12.43 0.85 -4.19
N LEU A 423 -13.76 1.00 -4.27
CA LEU A 423 -14.38 2.15 -4.95
C LEU A 423 -14.98 3.13 -3.95
N PHE A 424 -14.61 4.40 -4.07
CA PHE A 424 -15.22 5.49 -3.33
C PHE A 424 -16.21 6.26 -4.20
N PHE A 425 -17.47 6.23 -3.76
CA PHE A 425 -18.59 6.86 -4.43
C PHE A 425 -18.98 8.17 -3.76
N LEU A 426 -19.29 9.19 -4.57
CA LEU A 426 -19.95 10.41 -4.13
C LEU A 426 -21.29 10.57 -4.85
N HIS A 427 -22.33 10.84 -4.08
CA HIS A 427 -23.65 11.15 -4.61
C HIS A 427 -23.79 12.65 -4.88
N ALA A 428 -24.65 13.01 -5.83
CA ALA A 428 -24.92 14.40 -6.20
C ALA A 428 -25.41 15.31 -5.05
N ASP A 429 -25.90 14.73 -3.94
CA ASP A 429 -26.35 15.45 -2.73
C ASP A 429 -25.28 15.51 -1.61
N GLY A 430 -24.06 15.02 -1.86
CA GLY A 430 -22.94 15.04 -0.92
C GLY A 430 -22.81 13.80 -0.03
N ARG A 431 -23.70 12.81 -0.13
CA ARG A 431 -23.48 11.51 0.53
C ARG A 431 -22.29 10.79 -0.09
N ALA A 432 -21.57 10.04 0.73
CA ALA A 432 -20.45 9.22 0.28
C ALA A 432 -20.61 7.75 0.68
N ALA A 433 -20.10 6.86 -0.16
CA ALA A 433 -20.12 5.42 0.06
C ALA A 433 -18.80 4.77 -0.33
N ILE A 434 -18.45 3.68 0.33
CA ILE A 434 -17.31 2.82 -0.02
C ILE A 434 -17.85 1.45 -0.38
N TYR A 435 -17.38 0.92 -1.51
CA TYR A 435 -17.61 -0.44 -1.95
C TYR A 435 -16.28 -1.17 -1.87
N LEU A 436 -16.15 -2.11 -0.92
CA LEU A 436 -14.98 -2.97 -0.84
C LEU A 436 -15.06 -4.01 -1.95
N MET A 437 -14.09 -4.07 -2.85
CA MET A 437 -14.15 -4.86 -4.07
C MET A 437 -13.39 -6.18 -3.93
N ASN A 438 -13.80 -7.17 -4.70
CA ASN A 438 -13.03 -8.39 -4.93
C ASN A 438 -13.30 -8.83 -6.37
N GLY A 439 -12.52 -8.27 -7.30
CA GLY A 439 -12.79 -8.32 -8.73
C GLY A 439 -14.09 -7.61 -9.08
N LEU A 440 -15.02 -8.33 -9.72
CA LEU A 440 -16.29 -7.77 -10.21
C LEU A 440 -17.39 -7.64 -9.14
N THR A 441 -17.17 -8.15 -7.93
CA THR A 441 -18.20 -8.19 -6.88
C THR A 441 -17.76 -7.45 -5.64
N PRO A 442 -18.56 -6.51 -5.11
CA PRO A 442 -18.32 -5.92 -3.80
C PRO A 442 -18.51 -6.96 -2.68
N THR A 443 -17.58 -7.02 -1.73
CA THR A 443 -17.69 -7.80 -0.49
C THR A 443 -18.44 -7.04 0.60
N SER A 444 -18.42 -5.71 0.55
CA SER A 444 -19.18 -4.82 1.43
C SER A 444 -19.51 -3.51 0.71
N THR A 445 -20.69 -2.95 0.96
CA THR A 445 -21.10 -1.64 0.43
C THR A 445 -21.70 -0.82 1.57
N GLN A 446 -21.11 0.32 1.90
CA GLN A 446 -21.56 1.15 3.03
C GLN A 446 -21.55 2.63 2.70
N GLN A 447 -22.59 3.34 3.13
CA GLN A 447 -22.60 4.80 3.17
C GLN A 447 -21.88 5.25 4.43
N ILE A 448 -20.80 6.02 4.28
CA ILE A 448 -19.88 6.38 5.38
C ILE A 448 -20.04 7.82 5.86
N LEU A 449 -20.79 8.64 5.12
CA LEU A 449 -21.08 10.03 5.44
C LEU A 449 -22.56 10.31 5.20
N ASN A 450 -23.29 10.61 6.28
CA ASN A 450 -24.72 10.89 6.24
C ASN A 450 -24.98 12.40 6.49
N ALA A 451 -25.40 13.09 5.43
CA ALA A 451 -25.90 14.47 5.40
C ALA A 451 -24.96 15.59 5.92
N GLY A 452 -24.40 16.32 4.95
CA GLY A 452 -23.80 17.64 5.09
C GLY A 452 -23.39 18.11 3.71
N GLY A 453 -24.02 19.16 3.18
CA GLY A 453 -23.72 19.66 1.83
C GLY A 453 -22.29 20.18 1.73
N GLY A 454 -21.64 19.94 0.60
CA GLY A 454 -20.38 20.59 0.25
C GLY A 454 -19.09 19.83 0.59
N TRP A 455 -19.14 18.69 1.27
CA TRP A 455 -17.95 17.85 1.47
C TRP A 455 -17.67 16.97 0.25
N SER A 456 -16.40 16.86 -0.11
CA SER A 456 -15.90 15.92 -1.12
C SER A 456 -14.58 15.33 -0.66
N ALA A 457 -14.34 14.06 -0.95
CA ALA A 457 -13.01 13.50 -0.76
C ALA A 457 -12.06 14.18 -1.77
N LYS A 458 -10.98 14.79 -1.28
CA LYS A 458 -9.91 15.38 -2.09
C LYS A 458 -8.73 14.47 -2.32
N ARG A 459 -8.54 13.50 -1.45
CA ARG A 459 -7.50 12.47 -1.60
C ARG A 459 -7.89 11.22 -0.80
N LEU A 460 -7.52 10.07 -1.34
CA LEU A 460 -7.39 8.83 -0.59
C LEU A 460 -5.89 8.55 -0.44
N THR A 461 -5.42 8.34 0.78
CA THR A 461 -4.01 8.06 1.06
C THR A 461 -3.89 7.45 2.44
N ASP A 462 -2.93 6.57 2.70
CA ASP A 462 -2.73 5.98 4.02
C ASP A 462 -2.01 6.98 4.94
N LEU A 463 -2.74 7.71 5.77
CA LEU A 463 -2.17 8.77 6.61
C LEU A 463 -1.40 8.21 7.81
N ASN A 464 -1.67 6.97 8.20
CA ASN A 464 -1.19 6.38 9.44
C ASN A 464 -0.19 5.23 9.24
N GLY A 465 -0.04 4.78 8.00
CA GLY A 465 0.89 3.75 7.55
C GLY A 465 0.36 2.33 7.76
N ASP A 466 -0.96 2.12 7.95
CA ASP A 466 -1.57 0.79 8.19
C ASP A 466 -1.82 -0.08 6.96
N GLY A 467 -1.43 0.42 5.79
CA GLY A 467 -1.64 -0.18 4.48
C GLY A 467 -3.07 0.02 3.96
N LYS A 468 -3.84 0.96 4.53
CA LYS A 468 -5.22 1.23 4.13
C LYS A 468 -5.42 2.68 3.76
N ALA A 469 -6.24 2.91 2.75
CA ALA A 469 -6.63 4.23 2.31
C ALA A 469 -7.44 4.96 3.39
N ASP A 470 -6.91 6.07 3.87
CA ASP A 470 -7.62 7.05 4.68
C ASP A 470 -8.21 8.16 3.79
N ILE A 471 -9.10 8.98 4.34
CA ILE A 471 -9.81 10.01 3.56
C ILE A 471 -9.42 11.41 4.00
N VAL A 472 -9.02 12.22 3.02
CA VAL A 472 -8.86 13.67 3.16
C VAL A 472 -10.08 14.34 2.55
N TRP A 473 -10.93 14.90 3.40
CA TRP A 473 -12.14 15.62 3.05
C TRP A 473 -11.89 17.10 2.91
N GLU A 474 -12.53 17.74 1.93
CA GLU A 474 -12.60 19.19 1.83
C GLU A 474 -14.05 19.64 1.63
N ASN A 475 -14.43 20.68 2.33
CA ASN A 475 -15.70 21.36 2.16
C ASN A 475 -15.61 22.52 1.16
N ILE A 476 -16.70 22.85 0.48
CA ILE A 476 -16.81 24.05 -0.39
C ILE A 476 -16.43 25.37 0.30
N ASP A 477 -16.47 25.44 1.64
CA ASP A 477 -16.03 26.61 2.41
C ASP A 477 -14.52 26.66 2.70
N GLY A 478 -13.76 25.65 2.24
CA GLY A 478 -12.32 25.50 2.43
C GLY A 478 -11.91 24.76 3.71
N SER A 479 -12.86 24.29 4.52
CA SER A 479 -12.55 23.45 5.67
C SER A 479 -12.03 22.09 5.22
N VAL A 480 -11.01 21.56 5.90
CA VAL A 480 -10.41 20.25 5.61
C VAL A 480 -10.51 19.36 6.83
N ALA A 481 -10.90 18.10 6.62
CA ALA A 481 -10.96 17.07 7.65
C ALA A 481 -10.25 15.79 7.19
N LEU A 482 -9.63 15.08 8.13
CA LEU A 482 -8.89 13.83 7.90
C LEU A 482 -9.58 12.71 8.65
N TRP A 483 -9.84 11.58 8.00
CA TRP A 483 -10.48 10.41 8.58
C TRP A 483 -9.59 9.19 8.40
N LEU A 484 -9.18 8.57 9.51
CA LEU A 484 -8.54 7.27 9.47
C LEU A 484 -9.61 6.18 9.28
N MET A 485 -9.37 5.24 8.38
CA MET A 485 -10.32 4.24 7.95
C MET A 485 -9.84 2.82 8.28
N ASN A 486 -10.79 1.90 8.41
CA ASN A 486 -10.52 0.47 8.46
C ASN A 486 -11.68 -0.25 7.77
N GLY A 487 -11.48 -0.60 6.50
CA GLY A 487 -12.57 -0.93 5.59
C GLY A 487 -13.53 0.24 5.47
N THR A 488 -14.81 -0.02 5.67
CA THR A 488 -15.86 1.00 5.56
C THR A 488 -16.08 1.83 6.82
N THR A 489 -15.25 1.69 7.86
CA THR A 489 -15.47 2.35 9.16
C THR A 489 -14.40 3.39 9.43
N MET A 490 -14.84 4.60 9.78
CA MET A 490 -13.97 5.64 10.33
C MET A 490 -13.56 5.26 11.76
N THR A 491 -12.26 5.12 11.99
CA THR A 491 -11.69 4.77 13.30
C THR A 491 -11.33 6.01 14.12
N SER A 492 -10.94 7.10 13.45
CA SER A 492 -10.61 8.38 14.06
C SER A 492 -10.69 9.51 13.04
N GLY A 493 -10.74 10.77 13.48
CA GLY A 493 -10.60 11.91 12.57
C GLY A 493 -10.36 13.24 13.25
N ALA A 494 -9.92 14.21 12.45
CA ALA A 494 -9.56 15.55 12.89
C ALA A 494 -9.90 16.60 11.83
N GLY A 495 -10.21 17.82 12.27
CA GLY A 495 -10.19 19.00 11.41
C GLY A 495 -8.77 19.52 11.27
N LEU A 496 -8.38 19.90 10.05
CA LEU A 496 -7.03 20.33 9.70
C LEU A 496 -6.97 21.83 9.35
N LEU A 497 -7.93 22.31 8.56
CA LEU A 497 -8.12 23.73 8.23
C LEU A 497 -9.58 24.14 8.41
N GLY A 498 -9.80 25.41 8.74
CA GLY A 498 -11.12 26.02 8.84
C GLY A 498 -11.50 26.86 7.61
N THR A 499 -12.71 27.42 7.65
CA THR A 499 -13.29 28.22 6.56
C THR A 499 -12.43 29.43 6.18
N GLY A 500 -12.32 29.72 4.86
CA GLY A 500 -11.77 30.99 4.36
C GLY A 500 -10.25 31.11 4.32
N THR A 501 -9.51 30.00 4.41
CA THR A 501 -8.03 30.00 4.36
C THR A 501 -7.47 30.19 2.94
N GLY A 502 -8.29 29.96 1.90
CA GLY A 502 -7.88 30.00 0.49
C GLY A 502 -7.00 28.81 0.07
N TRP A 503 -6.71 27.88 1.00
CA TRP A 503 -5.94 26.68 0.75
C TRP A 503 -6.85 25.51 0.38
N SER A 504 -6.38 24.70 -0.55
CA SER A 504 -7.02 23.45 -0.96
C SER A 504 -5.98 22.33 -1.03
N VAL A 505 -6.36 21.15 -0.54
CA VAL A 505 -5.54 19.95 -0.72
C VAL A 505 -5.49 19.66 -2.22
N SER A 506 -4.28 19.66 -2.75
CA SER A 506 -4.04 19.45 -4.17
C SER A 506 -4.54 18.07 -4.57
N GLY A 507 -5.39 18.02 -5.59
CA GLY A 507 -5.81 16.78 -6.25
C GLY A 507 -4.77 16.24 -7.23
N VAL A 508 -3.61 16.90 -7.34
CA VAL A 508 -2.51 16.43 -8.20
C VAL A 508 -1.98 15.11 -7.63
N SER A 509 -2.32 14.01 -8.28
CA SER A 509 -1.71 12.69 -8.07
C SER A 509 -0.98 12.26 -9.34
N GLN A 510 -0.17 11.20 -9.24
CA GLN A 510 0.16 10.36 -10.39
C GLN A 510 -1.17 10.07 -11.10
N ARG A 511 -1.40 10.58 -12.31
CA ARG A 511 -2.65 10.34 -13.04
C ARG A 511 -2.66 8.91 -13.61
N GLY A 512 -2.52 7.92 -12.72
CA GLY A 512 -2.45 6.49 -13.02
C GLY A 512 -3.33 5.62 -12.11
N GLN A 513 -4.30 6.19 -11.39
CA GLN A 513 -5.32 5.46 -10.61
C GLN A 513 -6.72 5.93 -10.98
#